data_AF-A0A3E0P1H4-F1
#
_entry.id   AF-A0A3E0P1H4-F1
#
_cell.length_a   1.000
_cell.length_b   1.000
_cell.length_c   1.000
_cell.angle_alpha   90.00
_cell.angle_beta   90.00
_cell.angle_gamma   90.00
#
_symmetry.space_group_name_H-M   'P 1'
#
loop_
_entity.id
_entity.type
_entity.pdbx_description
1 polymer ?
#
loop_
_entity_poly.entity_id
_entity_poly.type
_entity_poly.pdbx_seq_one_letter_code
_entity_poly.pdbx_strand_id
1 'polypeptide(L)'
;MPEPTAPQAPEAPNGPAAPGDAVALDLGATHGAELAEAIGPAARAFLASLRGHAASPPGAGSGGGVASPSAETVRTWWTGSQPFPAARLRREMARLGATRALVWAPRRGAAQALPTPRQRELRGVVEGLGAAGFAVLEDLPDATYPALQRLVVQPTDLSCRFYRPGDEAAIVELFHQSFGPHRSIEHWRWKFAENPYRNHLISLVETEQGELAAHYGGFGVPMLRAALTTGGDSAGAHGEEMLAMQMGDTMTHPRFRAVGRRQTALLPRSVRHFFARHRSDELAFYFGFNRGPIQRFCRWFIGGDVVEPVGFWSRELPLEPSVATTAYSVTSEEPSTEWDALLRRALPDYGFLVRKDREYLDWRYCRCPDHDYVLMAVREASGRLVAWGVFRREGEALAWGDLLVERQHVGCLGALLRAALADLRLAGARRVEGWFSRHPEWLPTALGELGLRRGAHPQGLAMVALTNPPLEISDLRQLHTTWGDSDLF
;
A
#
# COMPACT_ATOMS: atom_id res chain seq x y z
N MET A 1 -57.61 -10.49 41.06
CA MET A 1 -57.08 -11.41 40.04
C MET A 1 -55.69 -10.94 39.65
N PRO A 2 -54.72 -11.85 39.50
CA PRO A 2 -53.32 -11.59 39.77
C PRO A 2 -52.49 -11.23 38.52
N GLU A 3 -51.34 -10.61 38.78
CA GLU A 3 -50.27 -10.27 37.82
C GLU A 3 -49.72 -11.52 37.10
N PRO A 4 -49.32 -11.40 35.82
CA PRO A 4 -48.56 -12.44 35.15
C PRO A 4 -47.08 -12.39 35.58
N THR A 5 -46.64 -13.55 36.06
CA THR A 5 -45.28 -13.92 36.48
C THR A 5 -44.23 -13.71 35.40
N ALA A 6 -43.10 -13.11 35.80
CA ALA A 6 -41.88 -13.05 35.01
C ALA A 6 -41.29 -14.46 34.79
N PRO A 7 -40.73 -14.76 33.60
CA PRO A 7 -40.01 -16.02 33.38
C PRO A 7 -38.68 -16.02 34.15
N GLN A 8 -38.45 -17.12 34.87
CA GLN A 8 -37.20 -17.43 35.57
C GLN A 8 -36.02 -17.43 34.58
N ALA A 9 -34.92 -16.79 34.97
CA ALA A 9 -33.64 -16.91 34.31
C ALA A 9 -33.13 -18.35 34.41
N PRO A 10 -32.50 -18.91 33.36
CA PRO A 10 -31.82 -20.20 33.48
C PRO A 10 -30.66 -20.08 34.48
N GLU A 11 -30.59 -21.05 35.39
CA GLU A 11 -29.49 -21.23 36.34
C GLU A 11 -28.14 -21.17 35.60
N ALA A 12 -27.24 -20.33 36.12
CA ALA A 12 -25.86 -20.29 35.66
C ALA A 12 -25.18 -21.64 35.94
N PRO A 13 -24.54 -22.28 34.95
CA PRO A 13 -23.68 -23.41 35.26
C PRO A 13 -22.46 -22.89 36.04
N ASN A 14 -22.35 -23.37 37.27
CA ASN A 14 -21.15 -23.63 38.06
C ASN A 14 -19.88 -22.83 37.72
N GLY A 15 -19.48 -21.99 38.68
CA GLY A 15 -18.11 -21.70 39.16
C GLY A 15 -16.92 -21.65 38.18
N PRO A 16 -16.00 -20.68 38.33
CA PRO A 16 -14.80 -20.61 37.49
C PRO A 16 -13.97 -21.89 37.62
N ALA A 17 -13.71 -22.52 36.48
CA ALA A 17 -12.73 -23.59 36.36
C ALA A 17 -11.36 -23.12 36.88
N ALA A 18 -10.68 -24.00 37.61
CA ALA A 18 -9.34 -23.80 38.13
C ALA A 18 -8.33 -23.44 37.01
N PRO A 19 -7.19 -22.79 37.34
CA PRO A 19 -6.19 -22.41 36.35
C PRO A 19 -5.60 -23.67 35.71
N GLY A 20 -5.86 -23.88 34.42
CA GLY A 20 -5.18 -24.92 33.63
C GLY A 20 -3.87 -24.39 33.07
N ASP A 21 -2.84 -25.22 33.14
CA ASP A 21 -1.45 -24.88 32.80
C ASP A 21 -1.26 -24.49 31.32
N ALA A 22 -0.76 -23.27 31.09
CA ALA A 22 -0.27 -22.86 29.77
C ALA A 22 1.12 -23.49 29.52
N VAL A 23 1.23 -24.38 28.52
CA VAL A 23 2.50 -25.04 28.18
C VAL A 23 3.37 -24.12 27.32
N ALA A 24 4.60 -23.82 27.77
CA ALA A 24 5.61 -23.12 26.99
C ALA A 24 6.41 -24.09 26.11
N LEU A 25 6.54 -23.77 24.82
CA LEU A 25 7.19 -24.57 23.79
C LEU A 25 8.30 -23.77 23.12
N ASP A 26 9.53 -24.27 23.24
CA ASP A 26 10.65 -23.82 22.43
C ASP A 26 10.57 -24.45 21.03
N LEU A 27 10.24 -23.64 20.01
CA LEU A 27 10.22 -24.07 18.60
C LEU A 27 11.54 -23.77 17.85
N GLY A 28 12.59 -23.27 18.50
CA GLY A 28 13.83 -22.86 17.84
C GLY A 28 15.03 -22.72 18.78
N ALA A 29 15.63 -23.84 19.16
CA ALA A 29 16.86 -23.87 19.94
C ALA A 29 18.10 -23.98 19.03
N THR A 30 18.58 -22.87 18.46
CA THR A 30 19.99 -22.83 17.98
C THR A 30 20.65 -21.45 18.03
N HIS A 31 19.94 -20.32 17.97
CA HIS A 31 20.59 -18.99 17.95
C HIS A 31 20.05 -17.98 18.98
N GLY A 32 19.27 -18.44 19.97
CA GLY A 32 18.70 -17.56 21.01
C GLY A 32 19.75 -16.68 21.70
N ALA A 33 20.95 -17.19 21.97
CA ALA A 33 21.99 -16.43 22.67
C ALA A 33 22.47 -15.17 21.92
N GLU A 34 22.54 -15.21 20.58
CA GLU A 34 23.00 -14.10 19.75
C GLU A 34 21.90 -13.07 19.48
N LEU A 35 20.65 -13.51 19.33
CA LEU A 35 19.49 -12.60 19.24
C LEU A 35 19.28 -11.84 20.56
N ALA A 36 19.55 -12.51 21.68
CA ALA A 36 19.58 -11.91 23.00
C ALA A 36 20.66 -10.83 23.13
N GLU A 37 21.79 -11.01 22.43
CA GLU A 37 22.88 -10.05 22.41
C GLU A 37 22.50 -8.77 21.66
N ALA A 38 21.78 -8.90 20.54
CA ALA A 38 21.31 -7.80 19.71
C ALA A 38 20.10 -7.03 20.28
N ILE A 39 19.22 -7.69 21.04
CA ILE A 39 18.00 -7.08 21.62
C ILE A 39 18.25 -6.58 23.05
N GLY A 40 19.45 -6.82 23.60
CA GLY A 40 19.90 -6.29 24.88
C GLY A 40 19.65 -7.21 26.10
N PRO A 41 20.11 -6.80 27.30
CA PRO A 41 20.14 -7.65 28.51
C PRO A 41 18.80 -8.28 28.91
N ALA A 42 17.68 -7.61 28.63
CA ALA A 42 16.35 -8.10 28.95
C ALA A 42 15.99 -9.35 28.12
N ALA A 43 16.23 -9.34 26.82
CA ALA A 43 16.00 -10.52 25.97
C ALA A 43 16.87 -11.72 26.39
N ARG A 44 18.11 -11.48 26.89
CA ARG A 44 18.96 -12.53 27.50
C ARG A 44 18.30 -13.18 28.71
N ALA A 45 17.77 -12.39 29.64
CA ALA A 45 17.09 -12.91 30.82
C ALA A 45 15.84 -13.72 30.44
N PHE A 46 15.08 -13.28 29.41
CA PHE A 46 13.95 -14.05 28.89
C PHE A 46 14.37 -15.41 28.34
N LEU A 47 15.36 -15.40 27.46
CA LEU A 47 15.84 -16.58 26.74
C LEU A 47 16.52 -17.58 27.70
N ALA A 48 17.16 -17.08 28.76
CA ALA A 48 17.68 -17.91 29.84
C ALA A 48 16.54 -18.51 30.70
N SER A 49 15.48 -17.73 31.00
CA SER A 49 14.36 -18.21 31.81
C SER A 49 13.62 -19.38 31.14
N LEU A 50 13.40 -19.31 29.84
CA LEU A 50 12.66 -20.34 29.11
C LEU A 50 13.47 -21.62 28.82
N ARG A 51 14.81 -21.54 28.80
CA ARG A 51 15.69 -22.73 28.76
C ARG A 51 15.71 -23.51 30.07
N GLY A 52 15.35 -22.88 31.20
CA GLY A 52 15.36 -23.49 32.53
C GLY A 52 14.02 -24.10 32.98
N HIS A 53 12.93 -23.92 32.23
CA HIS A 53 11.58 -24.20 32.73
C HIS A 53 10.89 -25.37 32.00
N ALA A 54 11.27 -26.59 32.40
CA ALA A 54 10.33 -27.72 32.49
C ALA A 54 9.55 -27.73 33.83
N ALA A 55 9.68 -26.67 34.63
CA ALA A 55 8.96 -26.46 35.89
C ALA A 55 8.33 -25.06 35.89
N SER A 56 7.19 -24.91 36.55
CA SER A 56 6.24 -23.78 36.58
C SER A 56 6.81 -22.35 36.53
N PRO A 57 6.06 -21.37 35.97
CA PRO A 57 6.54 -19.99 35.81
C PRO A 57 6.82 -19.31 37.17
N PRO A 58 7.89 -18.49 37.28
CA PRO A 58 8.17 -17.78 38.52
C PRO A 58 7.32 -16.50 38.59
N GLY A 59 6.53 -16.39 39.67
CA GLY A 59 6.03 -15.11 40.19
C GLY A 59 4.76 -14.57 39.55
N ALA A 60 3.60 -14.99 40.08
CA ALA A 60 2.39 -14.19 40.05
C ALA A 60 2.59 -12.94 40.94
N GLY A 61 3.16 -11.89 40.37
CA GLY A 61 3.14 -10.55 40.95
C GLY A 61 1.82 -9.86 40.61
N SER A 62 0.98 -9.66 41.60
CA SER A 62 -0.28 -8.92 41.51
C SER A 62 -0.03 -7.47 41.10
N GLY A 63 -0.28 -7.13 39.84
CA GLY A 63 -0.23 -5.75 39.36
C GLY A 63 -0.81 -5.58 37.96
N GLY A 64 -2.07 -5.13 37.89
CA GLY A 64 -2.62 -4.44 36.72
C GLY A 64 -3.27 -5.31 35.62
N GLY A 65 -4.56 -5.61 35.80
CA GLY A 65 -5.61 -5.67 34.77
C GLY A 65 -5.25 -6.14 33.36
N VAL A 66 -4.86 -7.41 33.20
CA VAL A 66 -5.01 -8.14 31.93
C VAL A 66 -5.69 -9.46 32.27
N ALA A 67 -6.75 -9.82 31.56
CA ALA A 67 -7.44 -11.09 31.76
C ALA A 67 -6.43 -12.25 31.69
N SER A 68 -6.37 -13.05 32.74
CA SER A 68 -5.56 -14.28 32.77
C SER A 68 -5.98 -15.18 31.61
N PRO A 69 -5.05 -15.71 30.79
CA PRO A 69 -5.41 -16.65 29.74
C PRO A 69 -5.94 -17.95 30.36
N SER A 70 -7.06 -18.43 29.83
CA SER A 70 -7.67 -19.72 30.17
C SER A 70 -6.77 -20.90 29.76
N ALA A 71 -7.11 -22.11 30.21
CA ALA A 71 -6.46 -23.40 29.93
C ALA A 71 -6.29 -23.78 28.43
N GLU A 72 -6.62 -22.88 27.50
CA GLU A 72 -6.72 -23.13 26.04
C GLU A 72 -5.55 -22.55 25.23
N THR A 73 -4.44 -22.14 25.87
CA THR A 73 -3.36 -21.38 25.21
C THR A 73 -2.00 -22.07 25.32
N VAL A 74 -1.42 -22.42 24.17
CA VAL A 74 -0.03 -22.89 24.06
C VAL A 74 0.92 -21.69 23.92
N ARG A 75 1.94 -21.58 24.76
CA ARG A 75 2.97 -20.54 24.68
C ARG A 75 4.12 -21.02 23.80
N THR A 76 4.63 -20.20 22.88
CA THR A 76 5.78 -20.60 22.08
C THR A 76 6.60 -19.43 21.54
N TRP A 77 7.91 -19.63 21.33
CA TRP A 77 8.77 -18.66 20.65
C TRP A 77 9.33 -19.23 19.34
N TRP A 78 9.80 -18.36 18.45
CA TRP A 78 10.55 -18.77 17.26
C TRP A 78 11.46 -17.63 16.80
N THR A 79 12.69 -17.97 16.41
CA THR A 79 13.80 -17.01 16.24
C THR A 79 14.12 -16.65 14.78
N GLY A 80 13.29 -17.01 13.79
CA GLY A 80 13.49 -16.52 12.41
C GLY A 80 14.42 -17.32 11.50
N SER A 81 15.29 -18.17 12.05
CA SER A 81 16.44 -18.74 11.33
C SER A 81 16.17 -20.05 10.56
N GLN A 82 14.97 -20.62 10.68
CA GLN A 82 14.51 -21.87 10.04
C GLN A 82 13.02 -21.71 9.74
N PRO A 83 12.43 -22.33 8.70
CA PRO A 83 11.00 -22.20 8.40
C PRO A 83 10.09 -22.31 9.64
N PHE A 84 9.06 -21.46 9.73
CA PHE A 84 8.16 -21.46 10.88
C PHE A 84 7.56 -22.87 11.09
N PRO A 85 7.75 -23.50 12.27
CA PRO A 85 7.44 -24.92 12.47
C PRO A 85 5.95 -25.12 12.78
N ALA A 86 5.11 -24.70 11.85
CA ALA A 86 3.66 -24.75 11.89
C ALA A 86 3.11 -26.14 12.25
N ALA A 87 3.66 -27.18 11.65
CA ALA A 87 3.24 -28.56 11.91
C ALA A 87 3.47 -28.96 13.37
N ARG A 88 4.59 -28.53 13.97
CA ARG A 88 4.87 -28.77 15.38
C ARG A 88 3.90 -27.99 16.26
N LEU A 89 3.66 -26.71 15.96
CA LEU A 89 2.68 -25.91 16.70
C LEU A 89 1.27 -26.51 16.64
N ARG A 90 0.79 -26.90 15.45
CA ARG A 90 -0.52 -27.54 15.27
C ARG A 90 -0.63 -28.87 16.04
N ARG A 91 0.40 -29.72 15.96
CA ARG A 91 0.44 -30.98 16.72
C ARG A 91 0.34 -30.74 18.23
N GLU A 92 1.07 -29.76 18.75
CA GLU A 92 1.04 -29.46 20.18
C GLU A 92 -0.27 -28.82 20.61
N MET A 93 -0.84 -27.93 19.80
CA MET A 93 -2.18 -27.40 20.06
C MET A 93 -3.23 -28.51 20.09
N ALA A 94 -3.17 -29.46 19.14
CA ALA A 94 -4.06 -30.61 19.13
C ALA A 94 -3.86 -31.51 20.36
N ARG A 95 -2.60 -31.80 20.73
CA ARG A 95 -2.25 -32.59 21.93
C ARG A 95 -2.79 -31.97 23.20
N LEU A 96 -2.81 -30.64 23.28
CA LEU A 96 -3.24 -29.87 24.44
C LEU A 96 -4.71 -29.43 24.38
N GLY A 97 -5.45 -29.78 23.32
CA GLY A 97 -6.82 -29.29 23.12
C GLY A 97 -6.95 -27.77 22.97
N ALA A 98 -5.85 -27.09 22.63
CA ALA A 98 -5.78 -25.65 22.56
C ALA A 98 -6.32 -25.11 21.23
N THR A 99 -7.17 -24.10 21.30
CA THR A 99 -7.70 -23.40 20.11
C THR A 99 -6.85 -22.19 19.74
N ARG A 100 -5.97 -21.73 20.65
CA ARG A 100 -5.10 -20.57 20.47
C ARG A 100 -3.67 -20.87 20.88
N ALA A 101 -2.75 -20.12 20.30
CA ALA A 101 -1.35 -20.09 20.72
C ALA A 101 -0.89 -18.65 20.93
N LEU A 102 0.06 -18.48 21.84
CA LEU A 102 0.74 -17.22 22.10
C LEU A 102 2.15 -17.33 21.52
N VAL A 103 2.43 -16.55 20.49
CA VAL A 103 3.71 -16.54 19.78
C VAL A 103 4.44 -15.24 20.08
N TRP A 104 5.64 -15.31 20.63
CA TRP A 104 6.49 -14.13 20.77
C TRP A 104 7.18 -13.81 19.44
N ALA A 105 7.05 -12.56 19.02
CA ALA A 105 7.71 -12.00 17.85
C ALA A 105 8.27 -10.62 18.22
N PRO A 106 9.29 -10.08 17.55
CA PRO A 106 9.70 -8.72 17.83
C PRO A 106 8.69 -7.66 17.42
N ARG A 107 8.68 -6.56 18.17
CA ARG A 107 7.78 -5.44 17.95
C ARG A 107 8.17 -4.69 16.67
N ARG A 108 7.18 -4.32 15.85
CA ARG A 108 7.39 -3.60 14.57
C ARG A 108 8.38 -2.42 14.66
N GLY A 109 8.23 -1.55 15.68
CA GLY A 109 9.10 -0.38 15.85
C GLY A 109 10.51 -0.69 16.37
N ALA A 110 10.66 -1.74 17.18
CA ALA A 110 11.98 -2.18 17.66
C ALA A 110 12.78 -2.89 16.57
N ALA A 111 12.10 -3.56 15.64
CA ALA A 111 12.74 -4.22 14.50
C ALA A 111 13.40 -3.22 13.53
N GLN A 112 12.87 -2.00 13.39
CA GLN A 112 13.45 -0.98 12.50
C GLN A 112 14.84 -0.51 12.94
N ALA A 113 15.17 -0.62 14.24
CA ALA A 113 16.48 -0.27 14.78
C ALA A 113 17.52 -1.41 14.62
N LEU A 114 17.12 -2.59 14.15
CA LEU A 114 18.01 -3.74 13.99
C LEU A 114 18.62 -3.79 12.57
N PRO A 115 19.82 -4.39 12.40
CA PRO A 115 20.39 -4.65 11.07
C PRO A 115 19.44 -5.44 10.16
N THR A 116 19.45 -5.16 8.85
CA THR A 116 18.53 -5.75 7.86
C THR A 116 18.40 -7.28 7.91
N PRO A 117 19.48 -8.09 8.10
CA PRO A 117 19.34 -9.54 8.25
C PRO A 117 18.43 -9.95 9.41
N ARG A 118 18.55 -9.26 10.55
CA ARG A 118 17.70 -9.49 11.71
C ARG A 118 16.27 -9.04 11.42
N GLN A 119 16.06 -7.89 10.78
CA GLN A 119 14.69 -7.48 10.40
C GLN A 119 13.96 -8.55 9.58
N ARG A 120 14.68 -9.21 8.64
CA ARG A 120 14.13 -10.29 7.81
C ARG A 120 13.71 -11.51 8.62
N GLU A 121 14.54 -11.96 9.56
CA GLU A 121 14.22 -13.06 10.48
C GLU A 121 12.91 -12.80 11.25
N LEU A 122 12.70 -11.57 11.69
CA LEU A 122 11.53 -11.20 12.52
C LEU A 122 10.25 -11.10 11.70
N ARG A 123 10.36 -10.63 10.47
CA ARG A 123 9.25 -10.64 9.52
C ARG A 123 8.88 -12.07 9.08
N GLY A 124 9.85 -12.99 9.09
CA GLY A 124 9.64 -14.41 8.85
C GLY A 124 8.61 -15.05 9.79
N VAL A 125 8.40 -14.52 11.01
CA VAL A 125 7.42 -15.08 11.97
C VAL A 125 6.01 -14.87 11.43
N VAL A 126 5.73 -13.63 11.00
CA VAL A 126 4.44 -13.20 10.50
C VAL A 126 4.15 -13.85 9.15
N GLU A 127 5.16 -13.92 8.29
CA GLU A 127 5.10 -14.64 7.02
C GLU A 127 4.77 -16.12 7.25
N GLY A 128 5.54 -16.79 8.11
CA GLY A 128 5.38 -18.20 8.44
C GLY A 128 4.02 -18.52 9.08
N LEU A 129 3.53 -17.68 9.99
CA LEU A 129 2.19 -17.80 10.56
C LEU A 129 1.10 -17.69 9.48
N GLY A 130 1.21 -16.70 8.59
CA GLY A 130 0.28 -16.53 7.48
C GLY A 130 0.25 -17.75 6.56
N ALA A 131 1.42 -18.21 6.11
CA ALA A 131 1.57 -19.40 5.26
C ALA A 131 1.08 -20.68 5.92
N ALA A 132 1.25 -20.78 7.23
CA ALA A 132 0.77 -21.89 8.03
C ALA A 132 -0.73 -21.87 8.34
N GLY A 133 -1.46 -20.87 7.84
CA GLY A 133 -2.90 -20.73 8.04
C GLY A 133 -3.31 -20.20 9.41
N PHE A 134 -2.43 -19.49 10.13
CA PHE A 134 -2.78 -18.86 11.40
C PHE A 134 -3.26 -17.42 11.19
N ALA A 135 -4.34 -17.06 11.88
CA ALA A 135 -4.78 -15.67 12.03
C ALA A 135 -4.23 -15.07 13.33
N VAL A 136 -3.71 -13.85 13.26
CA VAL A 136 -3.29 -13.07 14.43
C VAL A 136 -4.51 -12.33 15.00
N LEU A 137 -5.00 -12.79 16.16
CA LEU A 137 -6.13 -12.25 16.88
C LEU A 137 -5.78 -10.94 17.59
N GLU A 138 -4.65 -10.95 18.29
CA GLU A 138 -4.17 -9.84 19.10
C GLU A 138 -2.66 -9.67 18.88
N ASP A 139 -2.23 -8.42 18.90
CA ASP A 139 -0.84 -8.02 18.86
C ASP A 139 -0.58 -7.13 20.08
N LEU A 140 -0.07 -7.74 21.15
CA LEU A 140 0.09 -7.12 22.45
C LEU A 140 1.55 -6.75 22.67
N PRO A 141 1.88 -5.52 23.13
CA PRO A 141 3.21 -5.25 23.61
C PRO A 141 3.55 -6.20 24.77
N ASP A 142 4.79 -6.66 24.81
CA ASP A 142 5.29 -7.40 25.95
C ASP A 142 5.76 -6.40 27.02
N ALA A 143 5.11 -6.44 28.20
CA ALA A 143 5.40 -5.53 29.30
C ALA A 143 6.80 -5.76 29.90
N THR A 144 7.32 -6.97 29.77
CA THR A 144 8.63 -7.37 30.29
C THR A 144 9.72 -7.12 29.25
N TYR A 145 9.41 -7.29 27.97
CA TYR A 145 10.35 -7.13 26.86
C TYR A 145 9.80 -6.15 25.82
N PRO A 146 10.05 -4.83 25.96
CA PRO A 146 9.49 -3.81 25.06
C PRO A 146 9.85 -3.98 23.57
N ALA A 147 10.94 -4.70 23.29
CA ALA A 147 11.38 -5.05 21.94
C ALA A 147 10.61 -6.23 21.33
N LEU A 148 9.81 -6.95 22.14
CA LEU A 148 8.94 -8.04 21.73
C LEU A 148 7.47 -7.63 21.77
N GLN A 149 6.69 -8.35 21.00
CA GLN A 149 5.24 -8.36 20.99
C GLN A 149 4.76 -9.80 21.08
N ARG A 150 3.62 -9.98 21.71
CA ARG A 150 2.95 -11.26 21.88
C ARG A 150 1.80 -11.32 20.89
N LEU A 151 1.88 -12.28 19.98
CA LEU A 151 0.87 -12.56 18.99
C LEU A 151 -0.03 -13.67 19.52
N VAL A 152 -1.29 -13.36 19.79
CA VAL A 152 -2.30 -14.39 20.02
C VAL A 152 -2.74 -14.88 18.64
N VAL A 153 -2.52 -16.15 18.34
CA VAL A 153 -2.79 -16.75 17.03
C VAL A 153 -3.78 -17.90 17.12
N GLN A 154 -4.54 -18.11 16.06
CA GLN A 154 -5.51 -19.19 15.94
C GLN A 154 -5.39 -19.84 14.56
N PRO A 155 -5.40 -21.19 14.47
CA PRO A 155 -5.47 -21.89 13.20
C PRO A 155 -6.76 -21.55 12.44
N THR A 156 -6.64 -21.45 11.11
CA THR A 156 -7.75 -21.23 10.18
C THR A 156 -7.52 -22.06 8.91
N ASP A 157 -8.57 -22.20 8.10
CA ASP A 157 -8.55 -22.91 6.81
C ASP A 157 -8.11 -22.00 5.65
N LEU A 158 -7.51 -20.86 5.99
CA LEU A 158 -7.06 -19.84 5.06
C LEU A 158 -5.59 -19.58 5.29
N SER A 159 -4.77 -19.66 4.25
CA SER A 159 -3.33 -19.40 4.29
C SER A 159 -2.97 -18.18 3.44
N CYS A 160 -1.86 -17.52 3.79
CA CYS A 160 -1.28 -16.48 2.96
C CYS A 160 -0.09 -17.02 2.18
N ARG A 161 0.09 -16.60 0.94
CA ARG A 161 1.31 -16.89 0.18
C ARG A 161 1.63 -15.77 -0.79
N PHE A 162 2.86 -15.73 -1.29
CA PHE A 162 3.21 -14.82 -2.36
C PHE A 162 2.74 -15.36 -3.71
N TYR A 163 2.59 -14.45 -4.65
CA TYR A 163 2.35 -14.76 -6.05
C TYR A 163 3.38 -15.74 -6.61
N ARG A 164 2.92 -16.59 -7.52
CA ARG A 164 3.69 -17.54 -8.31
C ARG A 164 3.22 -17.45 -9.77
N PRO A 165 4.12 -17.63 -10.74
CA PRO A 165 3.70 -17.82 -12.14
C PRO A 165 2.63 -18.89 -12.25
N GLY A 166 1.54 -18.59 -12.95
CA GLY A 166 0.34 -19.42 -13.04
C GLY A 166 -0.85 -18.93 -12.21
N ASP A 167 -0.67 -17.97 -11.29
CA ASP A 167 -1.78 -17.39 -10.50
C ASP A 167 -2.64 -16.38 -11.29
N GLU A 168 -2.19 -15.93 -12.46
CA GLU A 168 -2.71 -14.74 -13.16
C GLU A 168 -4.20 -14.86 -13.46
N ALA A 169 -4.63 -16.02 -13.97
CA ALA A 169 -6.04 -16.26 -14.30
C ALA A 169 -6.93 -16.23 -13.05
N ALA A 170 -6.47 -16.80 -11.93
CA ALA A 170 -7.22 -16.78 -10.67
C ALA A 170 -7.28 -15.37 -10.07
N ILE A 171 -6.21 -14.56 -10.22
CA ILE A 171 -6.20 -13.17 -9.77
C ILE A 171 -7.17 -12.31 -10.60
N VAL A 172 -7.20 -12.49 -11.92
CA VAL A 172 -8.14 -11.79 -12.81
C VAL A 172 -9.58 -12.18 -12.49
N GLU A 173 -9.85 -13.46 -12.25
CA GLU A 173 -11.19 -13.92 -11.83
C GLU A 173 -11.60 -13.29 -10.49
N LEU A 174 -10.70 -13.26 -9.51
CA LEU A 174 -10.94 -12.58 -8.23
C LEU A 174 -11.23 -11.07 -8.41
N PHE A 175 -10.56 -10.44 -9.38
CA PHE A 175 -10.82 -9.05 -9.75
C PHE A 175 -12.25 -8.89 -10.29
N HIS A 176 -12.67 -9.75 -11.22
CA HIS A 176 -14.02 -9.70 -11.79
C HIS A 176 -15.10 -9.83 -10.73
N GLN A 177 -14.90 -10.73 -9.77
CA GLN A 177 -15.83 -10.93 -8.67
C GLN A 177 -15.83 -9.76 -7.66
N SER A 178 -14.71 -9.03 -7.55
CA SER A 178 -14.56 -7.92 -6.60
C SER A 178 -15.06 -6.59 -7.15
N PHE A 179 -14.78 -6.31 -8.44
CA PHE A 179 -14.97 -5.00 -9.08
C PHE A 179 -15.72 -5.04 -10.41
N GLY A 180 -15.98 -6.22 -10.98
CA GLY A 180 -16.65 -6.40 -12.27
C GLY A 180 -15.69 -6.77 -13.42
N PRO A 181 -16.23 -7.18 -14.59
CA PRO A 181 -15.50 -7.94 -15.61
C PRO A 181 -14.65 -7.10 -16.59
N HIS A 182 -14.05 -6.00 -16.13
CA HIS A 182 -13.34 -5.05 -17.00
C HIS A 182 -11.81 -5.22 -17.03
N ARG A 183 -11.25 -6.21 -16.32
CA ARG A 183 -9.80 -6.46 -16.26
C ARG A 183 -9.41 -7.59 -17.20
N SER A 184 -8.58 -7.32 -18.20
CA SER A 184 -7.97 -8.35 -19.05
C SER A 184 -6.75 -8.98 -18.36
N ILE A 185 -6.34 -10.18 -18.81
CA ILE A 185 -5.07 -10.78 -18.34
C ILE A 185 -3.88 -9.98 -18.87
N GLU A 186 -4.02 -9.39 -20.05
CA GLU A 186 -3.07 -8.46 -20.66
C GLU A 186 -2.85 -7.25 -19.75
N HIS A 187 -3.93 -6.65 -19.22
CA HIS A 187 -3.81 -5.53 -18.29
C HIS A 187 -3.12 -5.97 -17.00
N TRP A 188 -3.46 -7.12 -16.45
CA TRP A 188 -2.77 -7.63 -15.26
C TRP A 188 -1.26 -7.78 -15.52
N ARG A 189 -0.87 -8.35 -16.67
CA ARG A 189 0.54 -8.52 -17.07
C ARG A 189 1.23 -7.17 -17.21
N TRP A 190 0.65 -6.25 -17.96
CA TRP A 190 1.13 -4.88 -18.12
C TRP A 190 1.42 -4.20 -16.76
N LYS A 191 0.49 -4.32 -15.80
CA LYS A 191 0.56 -3.66 -14.49
C LYS A 191 1.55 -4.34 -13.53
N PHE A 192 1.51 -5.67 -13.43
CA PHE A 192 2.19 -6.41 -12.35
C PHE A 192 3.35 -7.29 -12.78
N ALA A 193 3.46 -7.66 -14.05
CA ALA A 193 4.56 -8.48 -14.57
C ALA A 193 5.55 -7.64 -15.39
N GLU A 194 5.04 -6.71 -16.19
CA GLU A 194 5.80 -5.94 -17.18
C GLU A 194 6.14 -4.51 -16.70
N ASN A 195 5.78 -4.15 -15.47
CA ASN A 195 6.23 -2.91 -14.86
C ASN A 195 7.78 -2.87 -14.83
N PRO A 196 8.42 -1.85 -15.43
CA PRO A 196 9.87 -1.85 -15.63
C PRO A 196 10.68 -1.52 -14.36
N TYR A 197 10.02 -1.07 -13.29
CA TYR A 197 10.69 -0.56 -12.09
C TYR A 197 10.69 -1.58 -10.96
N ARG A 198 9.54 -2.20 -10.67
CA ARG A 198 9.42 -3.32 -9.73
C ARG A 198 8.09 -4.04 -9.89
N ASN A 199 8.14 -5.36 -10.09
CA ASN A 199 7.00 -6.21 -10.44
C ASN A 199 6.81 -7.37 -9.42
N HIS A 200 5.73 -8.14 -9.58
CA HIS A 200 5.39 -9.35 -8.81
C HIS A 200 5.33 -9.21 -7.27
N LEU A 201 5.07 -8.00 -6.77
CA LEU A 201 4.93 -7.72 -5.35
C LEU A 201 3.46 -7.96 -4.98
N ILE A 202 3.12 -9.21 -4.67
CA ILE A 202 1.72 -9.62 -4.43
C ILE A 202 1.66 -10.64 -3.30
N SER A 203 0.73 -10.40 -2.39
CA SER A 203 0.33 -11.29 -1.31
C SER A 203 -1.09 -11.79 -1.59
N LEU A 204 -1.26 -13.11 -1.60
CA LEU A 204 -2.52 -13.80 -1.83
C LEU A 204 -2.98 -14.47 -0.54
N VAL A 205 -4.29 -14.59 -0.38
CA VAL A 205 -4.90 -15.47 0.62
C VAL A 205 -5.70 -16.53 -0.11
N GLU A 206 -5.50 -17.80 0.24
CA GLU A 206 -6.18 -18.94 -0.38
C GLU A 206 -6.82 -19.85 0.66
N THR A 207 -7.83 -20.61 0.24
CA THR A 207 -8.41 -21.71 1.02
C THR A 207 -7.52 -22.96 0.95
N GLU A 208 -7.80 -23.97 1.78
CA GLU A 208 -7.12 -25.28 1.68
C GLU A 208 -7.28 -25.94 0.30
N GLN A 209 -8.35 -25.63 -0.43
CA GLN A 209 -8.59 -26.13 -1.78
C GLN A 209 -7.91 -25.28 -2.88
N GLY A 210 -7.18 -24.22 -2.52
CA GLY A 210 -6.48 -23.34 -3.44
C GLY A 210 -7.34 -22.24 -4.07
N GLU A 211 -8.57 -22.02 -3.59
CA GLU A 211 -9.42 -20.90 -4.05
C GLU A 211 -8.89 -19.58 -3.50
N LEU A 212 -8.70 -18.56 -4.35
CA LEU A 212 -8.24 -17.24 -3.90
C LEU A 212 -9.35 -16.48 -3.18
N ALA A 213 -9.11 -16.14 -1.91
CA ALA A 213 -10.02 -15.39 -1.06
C ALA A 213 -9.68 -13.89 -1.00
N ALA A 214 -8.40 -13.52 -1.16
CA ALA A 214 -7.98 -12.12 -1.18
C ALA A 214 -6.66 -11.90 -1.94
N HIS A 215 -6.46 -10.67 -2.39
CA HIS A 215 -5.24 -10.20 -3.04
C HIS A 215 -4.86 -8.83 -2.48
N TYR A 216 -3.56 -8.64 -2.27
CA TYR A 216 -2.98 -7.35 -1.90
C TYR A 216 -1.66 -7.19 -2.64
N GLY A 217 -1.58 -6.22 -3.53
CA GLY A 217 -0.44 -6.05 -4.42
C GLY A 217 -0.05 -4.59 -4.64
N GLY A 218 1.15 -4.41 -5.17
CA GLY A 218 1.63 -3.10 -5.59
C GLY A 218 2.69 -3.24 -6.68
N PHE A 219 3.10 -2.11 -7.24
CA PHE A 219 4.13 -2.04 -8.28
C PHE A 219 5.03 -0.82 -8.07
N GLY A 220 6.24 -0.89 -8.60
CA GLY A 220 7.22 0.18 -8.48
C GLY A 220 6.85 1.39 -9.31
N VAL A 221 7.02 2.58 -8.73
CA VAL A 221 6.87 3.87 -9.43
C VAL A 221 8.10 4.72 -9.12
N PRO A 222 8.87 5.13 -10.14
CA PRO A 222 10.06 5.95 -9.94
C PRO A 222 9.64 7.38 -9.61
N MET A 223 10.40 8.04 -8.75
CA MET A 223 10.16 9.40 -8.31
C MET A 223 11.43 10.22 -8.51
N LEU A 224 11.27 11.50 -8.84
CA LEU A 224 12.32 12.50 -8.90
C LEU A 224 12.03 13.64 -7.95
N ARG A 225 13.01 14.00 -7.13
CA ARG A 225 13.01 15.21 -6.33
C ARG A 225 14.15 16.13 -6.79
N ALA A 226 13.87 17.40 -7.04
CA ALA A 226 14.88 18.40 -7.36
C ALA A 226 15.90 18.47 -6.20
N ALA A 227 17.19 18.45 -6.54
CA ALA A 227 18.23 18.61 -5.54
C ALA A 227 18.13 20.00 -4.90
N LEU A 228 18.14 20.06 -3.56
CA LEU A 228 18.38 21.31 -2.83
C LEU A 228 19.87 21.63 -3.01
N THR A 229 20.25 22.45 -3.98
CA THR A 229 21.65 22.89 -4.13
C THR A 229 21.99 23.85 -2.98
N THR A 230 22.40 23.32 -1.84
CA THR A 230 23.14 24.10 -0.83
C THR A 230 24.62 24.07 -1.19
N GLY A 231 25.04 25.01 -2.05
CA GLY A 231 26.44 25.20 -2.42
C GLY A 231 26.63 25.25 -3.94
N GLY A 232 27.33 26.28 -4.41
CA GLY A 232 27.38 26.72 -5.81
C GLY A 232 28.16 25.85 -6.78
N ASP A 233 28.13 24.52 -6.64
CA ASP A 233 28.74 23.64 -7.63
C ASP A 233 27.72 23.31 -8.72
N SER A 234 28.01 23.81 -9.93
CA SER A 234 27.22 23.67 -11.15
C SER A 234 27.20 22.24 -11.71
N ALA A 235 27.36 21.23 -10.87
CA ALA A 235 27.42 19.83 -11.24
C ALA A 235 26.02 19.20 -11.24
N GLY A 236 25.27 19.50 -12.30
CA GLY A 236 24.24 18.62 -12.85
C GLY A 236 22.82 18.81 -12.32
N ALA A 237 21.90 19.12 -13.23
CA ALA A 237 20.44 19.09 -13.07
C ALA A 237 19.89 17.66 -12.88
N HIS A 238 20.50 16.87 -12.00
CA HIS A 238 20.07 15.52 -11.67
C HIS A 238 19.32 15.57 -10.33
N GLY A 239 18.03 15.28 -10.38
CA GLY A 239 17.23 15.12 -9.17
C GLY A 239 17.64 13.90 -8.36
N GLU A 240 17.31 13.88 -7.08
CA GLU A 240 17.32 12.68 -6.25
C GLU A 240 16.28 11.70 -6.80
N GLU A 241 16.73 10.51 -7.19
CA GLU A 241 15.86 9.42 -7.62
C GLU A 241 15.45 8.57 -6.43
N MET A 242 14.16 8.23 -6.37
CA MET A 242 13.61 7.34 -5.36
C MET A 242 12.67 6.33 -6.01
N LEU A 243 12.53 5.16 -5.39
CA LEU A 243 11.49 4.21 -5.77
C LEU A 243 10.36 4.26 -4.74
N ALA A 244 9.16 4.52 -5.21
CA ALA A 244 7.95 4.36 -4.41
C ALA A 244 7.19 3.10 -4.84
N MET A 245 6.28 2.64 -3.99
CA MET A 245 5.38 1.55 -4.31
C MET A 245 3.95 2.05 -4.35
N GLN A 246 3.33 1.95 -5.52
CA GLN A 246 1.91 2.20 -5.65
C GLN A 246 1.14 0.93 -5.26
N MET A 247 0.31 1.04 -4.23
CA MET A 247 -0.59 -0.01 -3.79
C MET A 247 -1.86 0.03 -4.63
N GLY A 248 -2.27 -1.13 -5.16
CA GLY A 248 -3.42 -1.24 -6.05
C GLY A 248 -4.10 -2.61 -5.92
N ASP A 249 -5.25 -2.77 -6.57
CA ASP A 249 -6.01 -4.03 -6.66
C ASP A 249 -6.16 -4.75 -5.31
N THR A 250 -6.54 -4.00 -4.27
CA THR A 250 -6.82 -4.58 -2.95
C THR A 250 -8.17 -5.26 -2.98
N MET A 251 -8.16 -6.59 -3.02
CA MET A 251 -9.35 -7.40 -3.28
C MET A 251 -9.65 -8.36 -2.15
N THR A 252 -10.93 -8.54 -1.86
CA THR A 252 -11.44 -9.61 -1.00
C THR A 252 -12.69 -10.16 -1.65
N HIS A 253 -12.64 -11.44 -1.98
CA HIS A 253 -13.72 -12.17 -2.61
C HIS A 253 -15.03 -11.97 -1.80
N PRO A 254 -16.18 -11.66 -2.43
CA PRO A 254 -17.44 -11.38 -1.73
C PRO A 254 -17.82 -12.38 -0.63
N ARG A 255 -17.76 -13.69 -0.92
CA ARG A 255 -18.00 -14.80 0.05
C ARG A 255 -17.17 -14.71 1.33
N PHE A 256 -15.99 -14.09 1.29
CA PHE A 256 -15.06 -14.05 2.42
C PHE A 256 -14.99 -12.68 3.12
N ARG A 257 -15.77 -11.68 2.67
CA ARG A 257 -15.76 -10.32 3.27
C ARG A 257 -16.20 -10.29 4.73
N ALA A 258 -16.99 -11.28 5.16
CA ALA A 258 -17.45 -11.43 6.55
C ALA A 258 -16.51 -12.29 7.42
N VAL A 259 -15.40 -12.81 6.86
CA VAL A 259 -14.44 -13.62 7.62
C VAL A 259 -13.63 -12.72 8.54
N GLY A 260 -13.66 -13.04 9.83
CA GLY A 260 -12.94 -12.32 10.86
C GLY A 260 -13.53 -10.93 11.17
N ARG A 261 -12.97 -10.28 12.18
CA ARG A 261 -13.27 -8.89 12.56
C ARG A 261 -11.98 -8.16 12.90
N ARG A 262 -11.90 -6.88 12.52
CA ARG A 262 -10.73 -6.02 12.79
C ARG A 262 -9.44 -6.72 12.32
N GLN A 263 -8.52 -7.03 13.24
CA GLN A 263 -7.19 -7.57 12.93
C GLN A 263 -7.19 -8.98 12.31
N THR A 264 -8.30 -9.72 12.44
CA THR A 264 -8.43 -11.09 11.90
C THR A 264 -9.09 -11.13 10.53
N ALA A 265 -9.59 -9.99 10.03
CA ALA A 265 -10.17 -9.90 8.69
C ALA A 265 -9.11 -10.16 7.61
N LEU A 266 -9.55 -10.57 6.42
CA LEU A 266 -8.64 -10.97 5.35
C LEU A 266 -7.70 -9.86 4.88
N LEU A 267 -8.19 -8.62 4.79
CA LEU A 267 -7.36 -7.48 4.41
C LEU A 267 -6.16 -7.26 5.36
N PRO A 268 -6.35 -7.14 6.70
CA PRO A 268 -5.21 -7.05 7.61
C PRO A 268 -4.27 -8.26 7.58
N ARG A 269 -4.77 -9.47 7.27
CA ARG A 269 -3.91 -10.66 7.08
C ARG A 269 -3.03 -10.53 5.83
N SER A 270 -3.61 -10.21 4.68
CA SER A 270 -2.86 -10.05 3.42
C SER A 270 -1.85 -8.90 3.51
N VAL A 271 -2.22 -7.80 4.17
CA VAL A 271 -1.35 -6.63 4.45
C VAL A 271 -0.17 -7.00 5.35
N ARG A 272 -0.40 -7.69 6.48
CA ARG A 272 0.67 -8.13 7.38
C ARG A 272 1.66 -9.03 6.64
N HIS A 273 1.16 -9.99 5.88
CA HIS A 273 1.96 -10.90 5.08
C HIS A 273 2.74 -10.16 3.98
N PHE A 274 2.11 -9.21 3.28
CA PHE A 274 2.76 -8.39 2.27
C PHE A 274 3.95 -7.60 2.83
N PHE A 275 3.72 -6.81 3.88
CA PHE A 275 4.78 -5.97 4.45
C PHE A 275 5.85 -6.77 5.19
N ALA A 276 5.57 -8.02 5.59
CA ALA A 276 6.60 -8.90 6.12
C ALA A 276 7.71 -9.15 5.08
N ARG A 277 7.36 -9.37 3.81
CA ARG A 277 8.35 -9.66 2.76
C ARG A 277 8.78 -8.45 1.96
N HIS A 278 7.82 -7.60 1.59
CA HIS A 278 8.02 -6.57 0.57
C HIS A 278 8.33 -5.18 1.13
N ARG A 279 8.22 -4.98 2.45
CA ARG A 279 8.75 -3.74 3.04
C ARG A 279 10.26 -3.71 2.84
N SER A 280 10.82 -2.67 2.23
CA SER A 280 12.26 -2.54 2.03
C SER A 280 12.71 -1.11 2.34
N ASP A 281 13.98 -0.95 2.73
CA ASP A 281 14.63 0.36 2.89
C ASP A 281 14.99 0.96 1.52
N GLU A 282 14.95 0.16 0.45
CA GLU A 282 15.08 0.61 -0.94
C GLU A 282 13.85 1.37 -1.46
N LEU A 283 12.73 1.28 -0.74
CA LEU A 283 11.49 1.97 -1.09
C LEU A 283 11.34 3.19 -0.20
N ALA A 284 11.24 4.38 -0.80
CA ALA A 284 11.10 5.62 -0.03
C ALA A 284 9.72 5.69 0.67
N PHE A 285 8.66 5.25 -0.01
CA PHE A 285 7.31 5.21 0.54
C PHE A 285 6.38 4.29 -0.26
N TYR A 286 5.22 4.00 0.32
CA TYR A 286 4.11 3.28 -0.26
C TYR A 286 2.94 4.25 -0.36
N PHE A 287 2.21 4.27 -1.47
CA PHE A 287 1.07 5.19 -1.62
C PHE A 287 -0.07 4.59 -2.43
N GLY A 288 -1.24 5.22 -2.36
CA GLY A 288 -2.39 4.90 -3.21
C GLY A 288 -3.52 5.91 -3.02
N PHE A 289 -4.50 5.90 -3.91
CA PHE A 289 -5.63 6.82 -3.88
C PHE A 289 -6.89 6.11 -3.37
N ASN A 290 -7.26 6.39 -2.13
CA ASN A 290 -8.19 5.56 -1.39
C ASN A 290 -9.41 6.34 -0.88
N ARG A 291 -10.53 5.64 -0.71
CA ARG A 291 -11.76 6.17 -0.07
C ARG A 291 -11.66 6.10 1.46
N GLY A 292 -12.51 6.87 2.13
CA GLY A 292 -12.54 7.02 3.60
C GLY A 292 -12.36 5.75 4.44
N PRO A 293 -13.06 4.62 4.16
CA PRO A 293 -12.86 3.38 4.91
C PRO A 293 -11.43 2.84 4.85
N ILE A 294 -10.82 2.85 3.66
CA ILE A 294 -9.43 2.40 3.48
C ILE A 294 -8.45 3.42 4.07
N GLN A 295 -8.73 4.73 3.96
CA GLN A 295 -7.94 5.77 4.64
C GLN A 295 -7.86 5.53 6.16
N ARG A 296 -8.98 5.21 6.80
CA ARG A 296 -9.00 4.86 8.23
C ARG A 296 -8.23 3.59 8.54
N PHE A 297 -8.34 2.58 7.69
CA PHE A 297 -7.56 1.34 7.81
C PHE A 297 -6.05 1.60 7.69
N CYS A 298 -5.62 2.45 6.75
CA CYS A 298 -4.22 2.85 6.60
C CYS A 298 -3.68 3.50 7.88
N ARG A 299 -4.43 4.44 8.46
CA ARG A 299 -4.08 5.11 9.73
C ARG A 299 -3.98 4.16 10.91
N TRP A 300 -5.02 3.36 11.10
CA TRP A 300 -5.14 2.53 12.30
C TRP A 300 -4.29 1.26 12.25
N PHE A 301 -4.11 0.64 11.08
CA PHE A 301 -3.49 -0.69 10.96
C PHE A 301 -2.14 -0.69 10.25
N ILE A 302 -2.03 0.03 9.12
CA ILE A 302 -0.79 0.08 8.33
C ILE A 302 0.23 1.00 9.00
N GLY A 303 -0.24 2.07 9.65
CA GLY A 303 0.58 3.14 10.21
C GLY A 303 0.94 4.22 9.19
N GLY A 304 0.19 4.32 8.10
CA GLY A 304 0.29 5.43 7.14
C GLY A 304 -0.64 6.58 7.49
N ASP A 305 -0.60 7.66 6.73
CA ASP A 305 -1.52 8.80 6.89
C ASP A 305 -2.00 9.31 5.53
N VAL A 306 -3.06 10.13 5.57
CA VAL A 306 -3.54 10.89 4.42
C VAL A 306 -2.57 12.04 4.16
N VAL A 307 -2.04 12.10 2.95
CA VAL A 307 -1.18 13.20 2.49
C VAL A 307 -2.06 14.41 2.19
N GLU A 308 -2.97 14.27 1.21
CA GLU A 308 -4.01 15.25 0.89
C GLU A 308 -5.19 14.62 0.11
N PRO A 309 -6.38 15.25 0.12
CA PRO A 309 -7.47 14.91 -0.80
C PRO A 309 -7.03 15.06 -2.26
N VAL A 310 -7.54 14.20 -3.15
CA VAL A 310 -7.31 14.32 -4.59
C VAL A 310 -7.70 15.72 -5.05
N GLY A 311 -6.78 16.39 -5.76
CA GLY A 311 -7.05 17.69 -6.37
C GLY A 311 -7.89 17.53 -7.62
N PHE A 312 -9.19 17.30 -7.46
CA PHE A 312 -10.13 17.13 -8.57
C PHE A 312 -10.48 18.49 -9.19
N TRP A 313 -10.33 18.60 -10.51
CA TRP A 313 -10.64 19.78 -11.31
C TRP A 313 -11.65 19.41 -12.39
N SER A 314 -12.65 20.28 -12.60
CA SER A 314 -13.65 20.06 -13.65
C SER A 314 -14.12 21.36 -14.30
N ARG A 315 -14.59 21.25 -15.54
CA ARG A 315 -15.23 22.33 -16.29
C ARG A 315 -16.23 21.77 -17.30
N GLU A 316 -17.44 22.33 -17.34
CA GLU A 316 -18.41 22.04 -18.42
C GLU A 316 -17.99 22.71 -19.74
N LEU A 317 -18.31 22.05 -20.85
CA LEU A 317 -18.06 22.51 -22.23
C LEU A 317 -19.34 23.12 -22.82
N PRO A 318 -19.25 23.99 -23.86
CA PRO A 318 -18.05 24.37 -24.61
C PRO A 318 -17.13 25.33 -23.83
N LEU A 319 -15.85 25.36 -24.21
CA LEU A 319 -14.96 26.43 -23.77
C LEU A 319 -15.29 27.69 -24.57
N GLU A 320 -15.47 28.81 -23.88
CA GLU A 320 -15.43 30.12 -24.54
C GLU A 320 -14.12 30.26 -25.33
N PRO A 321 -14.14 30.83 -26.54
CA PRO A 321 -12.93 31.04 -27.32
C PRO A 321 -11.96 31.96 -26.55
N SER A 322 -10.95 31.37 -25.91
CA SER A 322 -9.76 32.11 -25.52
C SER A 322 -9.01 32.51 -26.79
N VAL A 323 -8.52 33.75 -26.85
CA VAL A 323 -7.74 34.27 -27.98
C VAL A 323 -6.68 33.25 -28.36
N ALA A 324 -6.72 32.77 -29.60
CA ALA A 324 -5.79 31.77 -30.10
C ALA A 324 -4.37 32.33 -30.07
N THR A 325 -3.51 31.77 -29.22
CA THR A 325 -2.09 32.08 -29.25
C THR A 325 -1.48 31.24 -30.38
N THR A 326 -1.12 31.89 -31.49
CA THR A 326 -0.42 31.24 -32.62
C THR A 326 1.02 30.85 -32.30
N ALA A 327 1.48 31.08 -31.07
CA ALA A 327 2.84 30.84 -30.60
C ALA A 327 3.17 29.37 -30.31
N TYR A 328 2.15 28.50 -30.28
CA TYR A 328 2.30 27.09 -29.96
C TYR A 328 1.66 26.20 -31.02
N SER A 329 2.34 25.10 -31.34
CA SER A 329 1.78 23.99 -32.11
C SER A 329 1.51 22.81 -31.18
N VAL A 330 0.44 22.06 -31.45
CA VAL A 330 0.06 20.89 -30.66
C VAL A 330 -0.19 19.72 -31.59
N THR A 331 0.47 18.60 -31.32
CA THR A 331 0.48 17.40 -32.16
C THR A 331 0.36 16.17 -31.28
N SER A 332 -0.26 15.11 -31.80
CA SER A 332 -0.22 13.81 -31.12
C SER A 332 1.10 13.13 -31.46
N GLU A 333 1.88 12.79 -30.44
CA GLU A 333 3.23 12.26 -30.59
C GLU A 333 3.47 11.15 -29.56
N GLU A 334 4.28 10.15 -29.93
CA GLU A 334 4.81 9.17 -28.99
C GLU A 334 5.94 9.77 -28.14
N PRO A 335 6.17 9.26 -26.91
CA PRO A 335 7.25 9.74 -26.05
C PRO A 335 8.62 9.54 -26.71
N SER A 336 9.47 10.56 -26.64
CA SER A 336 10.81 10.57 -27.23
C SER A 336 11.86 11.10 -26.26
N THR A 337 13.12 11.13 -26.66
CA THR A 337 14.20 11.70 -25.83
C THR A 337 14.02 13.20 -25.53
N GLU A 338 13.21 13.91 -26.31
CA GLU A 338 12.86 15.31 -26.03
C GLU A 338 11.96 15.44 -24.79
N TRP A 339 11.15 14.43 -24.49
CA TRP A 339 10.31 14.38 -23.29
C TRP A 339 11.17 14.23 -22.03
N ASP A 340 12.22 13.41 -22.07
CA ASP A 340 13.21 13.32 -21.00
C ASP A 340 13.92 14.67 -20.77
N ALA A 341 14.19 15.41 -21.85
CA ALA A 341 14.78 16.74 -21.76
C ALA A 341 13.81 17.75 -21.15
N LEU A 342 12.52 17.71 -21.51
CA LEU A 342 11.48 18.53 -20.90
C LEU A 342 11.31 18.20 -19.41
N LEU A 343 11.27 16.92 -19.03
CA LEU A 343 11.22 16.48 -17.63
C LEU A 343 12.35 17.11 -16.80
N ARG A 344 13.59 17.01 -17.29
CA ARG A 344 14.76 17.59 -16.61
C ARG A 344 14.66 19.12 -16.47
N ARG A 345 14.16 19.83 -17.48
CA ARG A 345 14.01 21.29 -17.44
C ARG A 345 12.88 21.73 -16.51
N ALA A 346 11.79 20.98 -16.45
CA ALA A 346 10.64 21.31 -15.60
C ALA A 346 10.83 20.90 -14.14
N LEU A 347 11.64 19.87 -13.85
CA LEU A 347 11.84 19.33 -12.49
C LEU A 347 12.09 20.42 -11.41
N PRO A 348 12.94 21.44 -11.60
CA PRO A 348 13.15 22.48 -10.59
C PRO A 348 11.89 23.28 -10.23
N ASP A 349 10.97 23.47 -11.18
CA ASP A 349 9.71 24.22 -10.96
C ASP A 349 8.65 23.38 -10.24
N TYR A 350 8.74 22.05 -10.32
CA TYR A 350 7.82 21.11 -9.67
C TYR A 350 8.34 20.62 -8.32
N GLY A 351 9.66 20.51 -8.15
CA GLY A 351 10.31 20.10 -6.91
C GLY A 351 10.26 18.60 -6.63
N PHE A 352 9.11 17.94 -6.75
CA PHE A 352 8.97 16.51 -6.48
C PHE A 352 7.83 15.90 -7.32
N LEU A 353 8.12 14.88 -8.14
CA LEU A 353 7.15 14.25 -9.06
C LEU A 353 7.52 12.79 -9.38
N VAL A 354 6.61 12.06 -10.03
CA VAL A 354 6.92 10.76 -10.65
C VAL A 354 7.90 10.96 -11.81
N ARG A 355 8.91 10.10 -11.97
CA ARG A 355 9.85 10.15 -13.10
C ARG A 355 9.17 9.77 -14.41
N LYS A 356 8.46 10.72 -15.01
CA LYS A 356 7.72 10.58 -16.27
C LYS A 356 8.65 10.71 -17.48
N ASP A 357 9.69 9.89 -17.50
CA ASP A 357 10.57 9.75 -18.66
C ASP A 357 9.86 8.98 -19.80
N ARG A 358 10.50 8.89 -20.96
CA ARG A 358 9.95 8.20 -22.13
C ARG A 358 9.60 6.74 -21.84
N GLU A 359 10.37 6.06 -20.98
CA GLU A 359 10.13 4.65 -20.62
C GLU A 359 8.86 4.53 -19.76
N TYR A 360 8.71 5.44 -18.79
CA TYR A 360 7.52 5.53 -17.96
C TYR A 360 6.28 5.81 -18.80
N LEU A 361 6.34 6.82 -19.66
CA LEU A 361 5.21 7.27 -20.47
C LEU A 361 4.79 6.22 -21.50
N ASP A 362 5.77 5.58 -22.14
CA ASP A 362 5.52 4.47 -23.06
C ASP A 362 4.86 3.28 -22.34
N TRP A 363 5.41 2.86 -21.19
CA TRP A 363 4.79 1.83 -20.37
C TRP A 363 3.37 2.24 -19.96
N ARG A 364 3.21 3.42 -19.33
CA ARG A 364 1.97 3.81 -18.67
C ARG A 364 0.82 4.06 -19.65
N TYR A 365 1.12 4.60 -20.83
CA TYR A 365 0.11 5.10 -21.77
C TYR A 365 0.14 4.44 -23.14
N CYS A 366 1.31 4.13 -23.72
CA CYS A 366 1.35 3.53 -25.06
C CYS A 366 1.12 2.01 -25.03
N ARG A 367 1.62 1.33 -24.00
CA ARG A 367 1.50 -0.13 -23.84
C ARG A 367 0.33 -0.58 -22.96
N CYS A 368 -0.51 0.35 -22.48
CA CYS A 368 -1.68 0.01 -21.68
C CYS A 368 -2.74 -0.67 -22.59
N PRO A 369 -3.17 -1.90 -22.31
CA PRO A 369 -3.99 -2.66 -23.26
C PRO A 369 -5.47 -2.27 -23.29
N ASP A 370 -5.98 -1.66 -22.21
CA ASP A 370 -7.42 -1.43 -22.06
C ASP A 370 -7.84 0.03 -22.38
N HIS A 371 -6.89 0.90 -22.71
CA HIS A 371 -7.14 2.34 -22.85
C HIS A 371 -6.39 2.95 -24.05
N ASP A 372 -7.16 3.62 -24.92
CA ASP A 372 -6.63 4.40 -26.04
C ASP A 372 -6.29 5.83 -25.58
N TYR A 373 -5.10 6.01 -25.01
CA TYR A 373 -4.64 7.33 -24.59
C TYR A 373 -4.20 8.18 -25.79
N VAL A 374 -4.49 9.48 -25.71
CA VAL A 374 -4.00 10.48 -26.65
C VAL A 374 -2.94 11.33 -25.95
N LEU A 375 -1.69 11.10 -26.31
CA LEU A 375 -0.55 11.90 -25.87
C LEU A 375 -0.41 13.08 -26.84
N MET A 376 -0.37 14.29 -26.29
CA MET A 376 -0.21 15.53 -27.04
C MET A 376 1.04 16.27 -26.60
N ALA A 377 1.92 16.54 -27.57
CA ALA A 377 3.10 17.36 -27.43
C ALA A 377 2.76 18.82 -27.76
N VAL A 378 3.25 19.76 -26.94
CA VAL A 378 3.15 21.19 -27.22
C VAL A 378 4.53 21.75 -27.52
N ARG A 379 4.67 22.35 -28.69
CA ARG A 379 5.93 22.92 -29.17
C ARG A 379 5.81 24.42 -29.33
N GLU A 380 6.81 25.16 -28.86
CA GLU A 380 6.92 26.60 -29.13
C GLU A 380 7.30 26.86 -30.60
N ALA A 381 7.30 28.13 -31.03
CA ALA A 381 7.59 28.51 -32.42
C ALA A 381 8.95 28.00 -32.96
N SER A 382 9.94 27.78 -32.09
CA SER A 382 11.25 27.19 -32.45
C SER A 382 11.19 25.69 -32.79
N GLY A 383 10.04 25.03 -32.54
CA GLY A 383 9.87 23.58 -32.62
C GLY A 383 10.22 22.83 -31.32
N ARG A 384 10.76 23.51 -30.30
CA ARG A 384 11.13 22.87 -29.02
C ARG A 384 9.89 22.45 -28.23
N LEU A 385 9.89 21.22 -27.73
CA LEU A 385 8.87 20.68 -26.82
C LEU A 385 8.90 21.42 -25.47
N VAL A 386 7.77 21.98 -25.04
CA VAL A 386 7.64 22.79 -23.81
C VAL A 386 6.57 22.29 -22.85
N ALA A 387 5.65 21.45 -23.32
CA ALA A 387 4.65 20.78 -22.49
C ALA A 387 4.16 19.48 -23.13
N TRP A 388 3.48 18.67 -22.33
CA TRP A 388 2.62 17.60 -22.81
C TRP A 388 1.32 17.50 -22.04
N GLY A 389 0.32 16.87 -22.64
CA GLY A 389 -0.89 16.39 -21.96
C GLY A 389 -1.24 14.98 -22.38
N VAL A 390 -1.81 14.20 -21.46
CA VAL A 390 -2.35 12.87 -21.75
C VAL A 390 -3.84 12.87 -21.47
N PHE A 391 -4.61 12.45 -22.48
CA PHE A 391 -6.07 12.48 -22.45
C PHE A 391 -6.67 11.13 -22.80
N ARG A 392 -7.87 10.87 -22.29
CA ARG A 392 -8.77 9.85 -22.84
C ARG A 392 -10.22 10.28 -22.68
N ARG A 393 -11.11 9.63 -23.42
CA ARG A 393 -12.56 9.81 -23.23
C ARG A 393 -13.07 8.84 -22.16
N GLU A 394 -13.77 9.37 -21.18
CA GLU A 394 -14.45 8.59 -20.12
C GLU A 394 -15.93 8.96 -20.12
N GLY A 395 -16.74 8.20 -20.87
CA GLY A 395 -18.15 8.53 -21.09
C GLY A 395 -18.32 9.92 -21.72
N GLU A 396 -18.94 10.85 -20.97
CA GLU A 396 -19.12 12.26 -21.38
C GLU A 396 -17.99 13.19 -20.90
N ALA A 397 -16.93 12.68 -20.28
CA ALA A 397 -15.79 13.47 -19.83
C ALA A 397 -14.58 13.32 -20.77
N LEU A 398 -13.91 14.45 -21.03
CA LEU A 398 -12.51 14.48 -21.43
C LEU A 398 -11.67 14.36 -20.17
N ALA A 399 -11.13 13.17 -19.92
CA ALA A 399 -10.28 12.90 -18.78
C ALA A 399 -8.85 13.37 -19.10
N TRP A 400 -8.40 14.42 -18.43
CA TRP A 400 -7.04 14.93 -18.46
C TRP A 400 -6.22 14.21 -17.39
N GLY A 401 -5.51 13.19 -17.84
CA GLY A 401 -4.75 12.27 -17.00
C GLY A 401 -3.48 12.84 -16.46
N ASP A 402 -2.68 13.41 -17.35
CA ASP A 402 -1.31 13.81 -17.06
C ASP A 402 -0.98 15.14 -17.74
N LEU A 403 -0.07 15.88 -17.11
CA LEU A 403 0.40 17.18 -17.54
C LEU A 403 1.83 17.41 -17.02
N LEU A 404 2.73 17.79 -17.92
CA LEU A 404 3.95 18.48 -17.56
C LEU A 404 4.13 19.68 -18.48
N VAL A 405 4.49 20.82 -17.90
CA VAL A 405 4.73 22.06 -18.64
C VAL A 405 5.85 22.85 -17.96
N GLU A 406 6.77 23.40 -18.76
CA GLU A 406 7.73 24.39 -18.25
C GLU A 406 6.97 25.62 -17.75
N ARG A 407 7.30 26.11 -16.55
CA ARG A 407 6.55 27.21 -15.89
C ARG A 407 6.42 28.44 -16.78
N GLN A 408 7.48 28.81 -17.49
CA GLN A 408 7.50 29.96 -18.41
C GLN A 408 6.57 29.81 -19.63
N HIS A 409 6.15 28.58 -19.95
CA HIS A 409 5.25 28.26 -21.06
C HIS A 409 3.85 27.86 -20.58
N VAL A 410 3.48 28.13 -19.33
CA VAL A 410 2.16 27.77 -18.80
C VAL A 410 0.98 28.37 -19.60
N GLY A 411 1.20 29.47 -20.32
CA GLY A 411 0.21 30.03 -21.25
C GLY A 411 -0.16 29.10 -22.43
N CYS A 412 0.58 28.02 -22.66
CA CYS A 412 0.28 27.05 -23.73
C CYS A 412 -0.88 26.10 -23.40
N LEU A 413 -1.29 25.98 -22.13
CA LEU A 413 -2.31 25.02 -21.69
C LEU A 413 -3.67 25.22 -22.40
N GLY A 414 -4.00 26.46 -22.77
CA GLY A 414 -5.20 26.74 -23.56
C GLY A 414 -5.13 26.18 -24.98
N ALA A 415 -3.95 26.20 -25.62
CA ALA A 415 -3.74 25.58 -26.93
C ALA A 415 -3.82 24.06 -26.84
N LEU A 416 -3.21 23.47 -25.81
CA LEU A 416 -3.27 22.03 -25.52
C LEU A 416 -4.72 21.56 -25.35
N LEU A 417 -5.50 22.23 -24.51
CA LEU A 417 -6.89 21.84 -24.27
C LEU A 417 -7.77 22.00 -25.52
N ARG A 418 -7.57 23.06 -26.32
CA ARG A 418 -8.28 23.21 -27.60
C ARG A 418 -7.94 22.09 -28.57
N ALA A 419 -6.67 21.69 -28.67
CA ALA A 419 -6.26 20.58 -29.51
C ALA A 419 -6.89 19.26 -29.05
N ALA A 420 -6.91 19.01 -27.74
CA ALA A 420 -7.59 17.83 -27.16
C ALA A 420 -9.08 17.78 -27.50
N LEU A 421 -9.78 18.91 -27.43
CA LEU A 421 -11.20 19.00 -27.79
C LEU A 421 -11.47 18.88 -29.29
N ALA A 422 -10.49 19.18 -30.14
CA ALA A 422 -10.59 19.05 -31.59
C ALA A 422 -10.22 17.65 -32.09
N ASP A 423 -9.61 16.80 -31.27
CA ASP A 423 -9.21 15.45 -31.64
C ASP A 423 -10.44 14.53 -31.75
N LEU A 424 -10.60 13.88 -32.91
CA LEU A 424 -11.75 13.01 -33.19
C LEU A 424 -11.84 11.81 -32.24
N ARG A 425 -10.70 11.32 -31.71
CA ARG A 425 -10.65 10.21 -30.74
C ARG A 425 -11.24 10.61 -29.39
N LEU A 426 -11.25 11.90 -29.09
CA LEU A 426 -11.72 12.48 -27.82
C LEU A 426 -13.09 13.17 -27.95
N ALA A 427 -13.72 13.07 -29.14
CA ALA A 427 -14.97 13.75 -29.45
C ALA A 427 -16.15 13.29 -28.56
N GLY A 428 -17.13 14.19 -28.40
CA GLY A 428 -18.36 13.93 -27.64
C GLY A 428 -18.25 14.17 -26.14
N ALA A 429 -17.10 14.62 -25.64
CA ALA A 429 -16.98 15.12 -24.28
C ALA A 429 -17.86 16.36 -24.07
N ARG A 430 -18.54 16.41 -22.92
CA ARG A 430 -19.35 17.56 -22.45
C ARG A 430 -18.72 18.27 -21.26
N ARG A 431 -17.72 17.66 -20.63
CA ARG A 431 -16.93 18.27 -19.56
C ARG A 431 -15.48 17.82 -19.64
N VAL A 432 -14.60 18.59 -19.02
CA VAL A 432 -13.19 18.23 -18.81
C VAL A 432 -13.02 17.90 -17.33
N GLU A 433 -12.33 16.82 -17.02
CA GLU A 433 -12.03 16.39 -15.65
C GLU A 433 -10.55 16.02 -15.54
N GLY A 434 -9.88 16.39 -14.44
CA GLY A 434 -8.49 16.01 -14.22
C GLY A 434 -8.13 16.05 -12.74
N TRP A 435 -7.08 15.32 -12.37
CA TRP A 435 -6.52 15.42 -11.03
C TRP A 435 -5.19 16.14 -11.11
N PHE A 436 -5.02 17.19 -10.31
CA PHE A 436 -3.78 17.95 -10.19
C PHE A 436 -3.60 18.35 -8.74
N SER A 437 -2.50 17.93 -8.12
CA SER A 437 -2.19 18.27 -6.72
C SER A 437 -1.98 19.78 -6.52
N ARG A 438 -1.83 20.19 -5.25
CA ARG A 438 -1.61 21.61 -4.91
C ARG A 438 -0.29 22.17 -5.43
N HIS A 439 0.68 21.29 -5.61
CA HIS A 439 2.03 21.66 -5.96
C HIS A 439 2.30 21.35 -7.44
N PRO A 440 3.04 22.23 -8.13
CA PRO A 440 3.48 23.56 -7.67
C PRO A 440 2.32 24.59 -7.67
N GLU A 441 2.37 25.61 -6.82
CA GLU A 441 1.25 26.56 -6.58
C GLU A 441 0.81 27.35 -7.82
N TRP A 442 1.72 27.54 -8.79
CA TRP A 442 1.43 28.24 -10.03
C TRP A 442 0.51 27.45 -10.96
N LEU A 443 0.53 26.11 -10.89
CA LEU A 443 -0.25 25.27 -11.79
C LEU A 443 -1.76 25.33 -11.50
N PRO A 444 -2.24 25.19 -10.24
CA PRO A 444 -3.64 25.47 -9.88
C PRO A 444 -4.16 26.82 -10.37
N THR A 445 -3.32 27.86 -10.32
CA THR A 445 -3.71 29.20 -10.78
C THR A 445 -3.97 29.19 -12.28
N ALA A 446 -3.07 28.62 -13.08
CA ALA A 446 -3.23 28.51 -14.53
C ALA A 446 -4.44 27.62 -14.93
N LEU A 447 -4.69 26.53 -14.21
CA LEU A 447 -5.91 25.71 -14.41
C LEU A 447 -7.19 26.52 -14.14
N GLY A 448 -7.17 27.39 -13.13
CA GLY A 448 -8.26 28.32 -12.83
C GLY A 448 -8.48 29.36 -13.92
N GLU A 449 -7.41 29.90 -14.52
CA GLU A 449 -7.48 30.82 -15.67
C GLU A 449 -8.06 30.15 -16.93
N LEU A 450 -7.85 28.83 -17.07
CA LEU A 450 -8.55 28.00 -18.05
C LEU A 450 -10.01 27.69 -17.65
N GLY A 451 -10.54 28.30 -16.60
CA GLY A 451 -11.91 28.12 -16.13
C GLY A 451 -12.19 26.77 -15.47
N LEU A 452 -11.17 25.94 -15.22
CA LEU A 452 -11.36 24.73 -14.43
C LEU A 452 -11.59 25.12 -12.97
N ARG A 453 -12.51 24.44 -12.32
CA ARG A 453 -12.83 24.64 -10.92
C ARG A 453 -12.37 23.44 -10.11
N ARG A 454 -11.63 23.72 -9.04
CA ARG A 454 -11.27 22.71 -8.07
C ARG A 454 -12.49 22.35 -7.20
N GLY A 455 -12.73 21.07 -7.02
CA GLY A 455 -13.80 20.54 -6.19
C GLY A 455 -13.36 19.35 -5.35
N ALA A 456 -14.28 18.82 -4.55
CA ALA A 456 -14.07 17.52 -3.92
C ALA A 456 -14.25 16.42 -4.97
N HIS A 457 -13.39 15.40 -4.94
CA HIS A 457 -13.61 14.22 -5.76
C HIS A 457 -14.95 13.55 -5.36
N PRO A 458 -15.82 13.14 -6.31
CA PRO A 458 -17.15 12.60 -6.00
C PRO A 458 -17.16 11.41 -5.03
N GLN A 459 -16.09 10.62 -5.06
CA GLN A 459 -15.91 9.44 -4.20
C GLN A 459 -15.11 9.72 -2.91
N GLY A 460 -14.72 10.97 -2.65
CA GLY A 460 -13.92 11.35 -1.47
C GLY A 460 -12.54 10.71 -1.44
N LEU A 461 -11.86 10.63 -2.59
CA LEU A 461 -10.52 10.05 -2.70
C LEU A 461 -9.47 10.98 -2.11
N ALA A 462 -8.45 10.37 -1.49
CA ALA A 462 -7.27 11.05 -1.00
C ALA A 462 -6.03 10.18 -1.23
N MET A 463 -4.89 10.82 -1.45
CA MET A 463 -3.61 10.12 -1.42
C MET A 463 -3.33 9.73 0.03
N VAL A 464 -3.13 8.44 0.24
CA VAL A 464 -2.61 7.89 1.50
C VAL A 464 -1.21 7.38 1.27
N ALA A 465 -0.36 7.53 2.28
CA ALA A 465 1.00 7.05 2.19
C ALA A 465 1.51 6.48 3.51
N LEU A 466 2.48 5.59 3.40
CA LEU A 466 3.32 5.10 4.48
C LEU A 466 4.76 5.37 4.06
N THR A 467 5.51 6.15 4.84
CA THR A 467 6.89 6.49 4.51
C THR A 467 7.88 5.55 5.20
N ASN A 468 9.08 5.50 4.65
CA ASN A 468 10.28 5.03 5.33
C ASN A 468 11.20 6.24 5.60
N PRO A 469 11.89 6.28 6.75
CA PRO A 469 12.89 7.32 7.02
C PRO A 469 13.95 7.40 5.90
N PRO A 470 14.48 8.60 5.60
CA PRO A 470 14.26 9.86 6.31
C PRO A 470 12.98 10.60 5.88
N LEU A 471 12.17 10.04 4.98
CA LEU A 471 11.00 10.70 4.42
C LEU A 471 9.83 10.72 5.41
N GLU A 472 9.20 11.88 5.55
CA GLU A 472 8.01 12.07 6.37
C GLU A 472 6.77 12.36 5.51
N ILE A 473 5.58 12.14 6.08
CA ILE A 473 4.30 12.40 5.38
C ILE A 473 4.21 13.87 4.92
N SER A 474 4.78 14.81 5.67
CA SER A 474 4.82 16.23 5.31
C SER A 474 5.59 16.50 4.02
N ASP A 475 6.64 15.73 3.73
CA ASP A 475 7.45 15.89 2.52
C ASP A 475 6.66 15.50 1.27
N LEU A 476 5.78 14.49 1.40
CA LEU A 476 4.89 14.05 0.33
C LEU A 476 3.83 15.11 -0.03
N ARG A 477 3.58 16.11 0.83
CA ARG A 477 2.67 17.20 0.47
C ARG A 477 3.20 18.04 -0.68
N GLN A 478 4.51 18.05 -0.90
CA GLN A 478 5.14 18.74 -2.02
C GLN A 478 5.12 17.91 -3.32
N LEU A 479 4.68 16.65 -3.26
CA LEU A 479 4.62 15.78 -4.43
C LEU A 479 3.56 16.28 -5.42
N HIS A 480 4.01 16.61 -6.63
CA HIS A 480 3.14 16.79 -7.76
C HIS A 480 2.55 15.45 -8.19
N THR A 481 1.23 15.32 -8.11
CA THR A 481 0.50 14.16 -8.61
C THR A 481 -0.60 14.59 -9.57
N THR A 482 -0.82 13.73 -10.55
CA THR A 482 -1.84 13.80 -11.58
C THR A 482 -2.75 12.58 -11.51
N TRP A 483 -3.80 12.53 -12.31
CA TRP A 483 -4.68 11.34 -12.33
C TRP A 483 -3.93 10.12 -12.87
N GLY A 484 -3.03 10.32 -13.84
CA GLY A 484 -2.17 9.28 -14.41
C GLY A 484 -1.24 8.58 -13.41
N ASP A 485 -0.92 9.26 -12.31
CA ASP A 485 -0.15 8.69 -11.19
C ASP A 485 -0.99 7.77 -10.30
N SER A 486 -2.30 7.67 -10.54
CA SER A 486 -3.22 6.71 -9.93
C SER A 486 -3.39 5.48 -10.81
N ASP A 487 -3.65 4.33 -10.22
CA ASP A 487 -4.09 3.12 -10.94
C ASP A 487 -5.59 3.13 -11.35
N LEU A 488 -6.20 4.31 -11.27
CA LEU A 488 -7.61 4.59 -11.58
C LEU A 488 -7.78 5.43 -12.85
N PHE A 489 -6.68 5.88 -13.45
CA PHE A 489 -6.66 6.52 -14.77
C PHE A 489 -6.35 5.47 -15.80
#